data_AF-A0A7V8J1F5-F1
#
_entry.id   AF-A0A7V8J1F5-F1
#
_cell.length_a   1.000
_cell.length_b   1.000
_cell.length_c   1.000
_cell.angle_alpha   90.00
_cell.angle_beta   90.00
_cell.angle_gamma   90.00
#
_symmetry.space_group_name_H-M   'P 1'
#
loop_
_entity.id
_entity.type
_entity.pdbx_description
1 polymer ?
#
loop_
_entity_poly.entity_id
_entity_poly.type
_entity_poly.pdbx_seq_one_letter_code
_entity_poly.pdbx_strand_id
1 'polypeptide(L)' 'MTNTQRLISEFSACQKHGVNCRFAVGKYTGNGPSVVAALRRRGYTVTKLRNAYYELTKA' A
#
# COMPACT_ATOMS: atom_id res chain seq x y z
N MET A 1 -11.54 -3.16 12.83
CA MET A 1 -10.76 -2.41 11.81
C MET A 1 -9.84 -3.41 11.11
N THR A 2 -9.94 -3.58 9.79
CA THR A 2 -9.11 -4.55 9.07
C THR A 2 -7.71 -3.98 8.83
N ASN A 3 -6.69 -4.84 8.78
CA ASN A 3 -5.30 -4.46 8.50
C ASN A 3 -5.18 -3.59 7.22
N THR A 4 -5.99 -3.88 6.22
CA THR A 4 -6.08 -3.11 4.97
C THR A 4 -6.58 -1.68 5.21
N GLN A 5 -7.61 -1.48 6.04
CA GLN A 5 -8.13 -0.14 6.35
C GLN A 5 -7.10 0.72 7.09
N ARG A 6 -6.32 0.12 7.99
CA ARG A 6 -5.21 0.82 8.68
C ARG A 6 -4.13 1.25 7.68
N LEU A 7 -3.73 0.36 6.77
CA LEU A 7 -2.78 0.68 5.70
C LEU A 7 -3.27 1.84 4.82
N ILE A 8 -4.54 1.82 4.42
CA ILE A 8 -5.15 2.89 3.61
C ILE A 8 -5.11 4.23 4.35
N SER A 9 -5.37 4.23 5.65
CA SER A 9 -5.31 5.46 6.46
C SER A 9 -3.88 6.02 6.51
N GLU A 10 -2.88 5.16 6.68
CA GLU A 10 -1.46 5.56 6.64
C GLU A 10 -1.06 6.07 5.24
N PHE A 11 -1.58 5.48 4.16
CA PHE A 11 -1.34 5.96 2.80
C PHE A 11 -1.95 7.33 2.51
N SER A 12 -3.16 7.59 3.02
CA SER A 12 -3.78 8.90 2.90
C SER A 12 -2.91 9.99 3.53
N ALA A 13 -2.27 9.68 4.66
CA ALA A 13 -1.33 10.58 5.31
C ALA A 13 -0.08 10.84 4.45
N CYS A 14 0.61 9.80 3.92
CA CYS A 14 1.81 10.07 3.10
C CYS A 14 1.50 10.72 1.74
N GLN A 15 0.30 10.51 1.15
CA GLN A 15 -0.14 11.32 0.00
C GLN A 15 -0.27 12.80 0.32
N LYS A 16 -0.82 13.16 1.49
CA LYS A 16 -0.98 14.55 1.92
C LYS A 16 0.36 15.29 2.04
N HIS A 17 1.44 14.55 2.32
CA HIS A 17 2.78 15.09 2.45
C HIS A 17 3.62 14.97 1.16
N GLY A 18 3.07 14.47 0.06
CA GLY A 18 3.78 14.35 -1.22
C GLY A 18 4.97 13.38 -1.18
N VAL A 19 4.99 12.42 -0.24
CA VAL A 19 6.08 11.45 -0.09
C VAL A 19 5.68 10.09 -0.65
N ASN A 20 6.63 9.38 -1.24
CA ASN A 20 6.42 8.02 -1.75
C ASN A 20 6.05 7.10 -0.57
N CYS A 21 4.83 6.55 -0.57
CA CYS A 21 4.39 5.65 0.46
C CYS A 21 5.00 4.26 0.24
N ARG A 22 5.70 3.72 1.23
CA ARG A 22 6.23 2.34 1.19
C ARG A 22 5.54 1.49 2.22
N PHE A 23 5.25 0.23 1.87
CA PHE A 23 4.67 -0.74 2.80
C PHE A 23 5.24 -2.13 2.60
N ALA A 24 5.20 -2.94 3.66
CA ALA A 24 5.48 -4.37 3.58
C ALA A 24 4.16 -5.18 3.61
N VAL A 25 4.07 -6.23 2.80
CA VAL A 25 3.01 -7.25 2.89
C VAL A 25 3.52 -8.48 3.62
N GLY A 26 2.86 -8.86 4.71
CA GLY A 26 3.28 -9.98 5.54
C GLY A 26 2.43 -10.07 6.79
N LYS A 27 3.06 -10.36 7.93
CA LYS A 27 2.41 -10.64 9.23
C LYS A 27 1.32 -9.62 9.63
N TYR A 28 1.45 -8.36 9.22
CA TYR A 28 0.55 -7.27 9.61
C TYR A 28 -0.45 -6.83 8.54
N THR A 29 -0.28 -7.29 7.30
CA THR A 29 -1.01 -6.78 6.12
C THR A 29 -1.88 -7.85 5.48
N GLY A 30 -1.60 -9.12 5.78
CA GLY A 30 -2.29 -10.25 5.17
C GLY A 30 -1.84 -10.52 3.73
N ASN A 31 -2.69 -11.23 2.99
CA ASN A 31 -2.41 -11.75 1.65
C ASN A 31 -2.03 -10.62 0.69
N GLY A 32 -0.72 -10.48 0.41
CA GLY A 32 -0.14 -9.40 -0.39
C GLY A 32 -0.84 -9.17 -1.75
N PRO A 33 -1.21 -10.22 -2.51
CA PRO A 33 -1.94 -10.07 -3.76
C PRO A 33 -3.28 -9.33 -3.62
N SER A 34 -4.05 -9.59 -2.55
CA SER A 34 -5.36 -8.94 -2.33
C SER A 34 -5.21 -7.45 -2.01
N VAL A 35 -4.20 -7.08 -1.24
CA VAL A 35 -3.88 -5.68 -0.92
C VAL A 35 -3.44 -4.94 -2.18
N VAL A 36 -2.54 -5.52 -2.96
CA VAL A 36 -2.08 -4.95 -4.23
C VAL A 36 -3.24 -4.78 -5.21
N ALA A 37 -4.11 -5.79 -5.34
CA ALA A 37 -5.29 -5.72 -6.19
C ALA A 37 -6.30 -4.65 -5.73
N ALA A 38 -6.47 -4.44 -4.42
CA ALA A 38 -7.32 -3.38 -3.89
C ALA A 38 -6.74 -1.98 -4.17
N LEU A 39 -5.42 -1.82 -4.05
CA LEU A 39 -4.72 -0.56 -4.33
C LEU A 39 -4.77 -0.21 -5.82
N ARG A 40 -4.52 -1.17 -6.71
CA ARG A 40 -4.64 -0.98 -8.16
C ARG A 40 -6.05 -0.58 -8.59
N ARG A 41 -7.08 -1.22 -8.02
CA ARG A 41 -8.50 -0.86 -8.26
C ARG A 41 -8.85 0.58 -7.85
N ARG A 42 -8.05 1.19 -6.98
CA ARG A 42 -8.23 2.56 -6.52
C ARG A 42 -7.36 3.58 -7.27
N GLY A 43 -6.72 3.17 -8.36
CA GLY A 43 -5.89 4.04 -9.20
C GLY A 43 -4.47 4.26 -8.67
N TYR A 44 -3.99 3.41 -7.77
CA TYR A 44 -2.61 3.50 -7.30
C TYR A 44 -1.69 2.64 -8.16
N THR A 45 -0.53 3.19 -8.50
CA THR A 45 0.58 2.42 -9.05
C THR A 45 1.32 1.75 -7.89
N VAL A 46 1.42 0.42 -7.96
CA VAL A 46 2.07 -0.39 -6.93
C VAL A 46 3.30 -1.05 -7.53
N THR A 47 4.48 -0.58 -7.12
CA THR A 47 5.78 -1.09 -7.56
C THR A 47 6.36 -1.99 -6.49
N LYS A 48 6.75 -3.22 -6.86
CA LYS A 48 7.45 -4.12 -5.93
C LYS A 48 8.92 -3.71 -5.86
N LEU A 49 9.42 -3.42 -4.66
CA LEU A 49 10.82 -3.04 -4.43
C LEU A 49 11.69 -4.27 -4.17
N ARG A 50 11.49 -4.95 -3.02
CA ARG A 50 12.25 -6.14 -2.61
C ARG A 50 11.43 -7.02 -1.67
N ASN A 51 11.50 -8.35 -1.80
CA ASN A 51 10.79 -9.29 -0.93
C ASN A 51 9.29 -8.92 -0.78
N ALA A 52 8.90 -8.59 0.45
CA ALA A 52 7.58 -8.16 0.87
C ALA A 52 7.35 -6.63 0.74
N TYR A 53 8.33 -5.84 0.32
CA TYR A 53 8.23 -4.38 0.26
C TYR A 53 7.71 -3.87 -1.09
N TYR A 54 6.79 -2.93 -1.02
CA TYR A 54 6.13 -2.28 -2.14
C TYR A 54 6.17 -0.76 -1.94
N GLU A 55 6.28 -0.05 -3.04
CA GLU A 55 6.13 1.39 -3.13
C GLU A 55 4.83 1.73 -3.84
N LEU A 56 4.15 2.75 -3.35
CA LEU A 56 2.93 3.32 -3.90
C LEU A 56 3.24 4.69 -4.47
N THR A 57 2.87 4.85 -5.73
CA THR A 57 2.86 6.13 -6.42
C THR A 57 1.43 6.45 -6.85
N LYS A 58 1.03 7.70 -6.67
CA LYS A 58 -0.26 8.18 -7.17
C LYS A 58 -0.09 8.36 -8.69
N ALA A 59 -0.91 7.64 -9.46
CA ALA A 59 -1.04 7.90 -10.89
C ALA A 59 -1.84 9.19 -11.12
#